data_AF-A0A7Z9DXF9-F1
#
_entry.id   AF-A0A7Z9DXF9-F1
#
_cell.length_a   1.000
_cell.length_b   1.000
_cell.length_c   1.000
_cell.angle_alpha   90.00
_cell.angle_beta   90.00
_cell.angle_gamma   90.00
#
_symmetry.space_group_name_H-M   'P 1'
#
loop_
_entity.id
_entity.type
_entity.pdbx_description
1 polymer ?
#
loop_
_entity_poly.entity_id
_entity_poly.type
_entity_poly.pdbx_seq_one_letter_code
_entity_poly.pdbx_strand_id
1 'polypeptide(L)'
;MSNWKLIRLNFGQTPAHFGEVGIGLEESRERVRSDTLFSALISSYARLFGKENVEKLLSNFQQSPCFRLSSTFIYRYQKEKYIYYLPKPLAFPKEYPRGKDDLEFTKTYKKLSYLPLEVWQRWYQGEGFTDSDRLELIRHLRNKNGEGYLMVKLDFTPRRDD
;
A
#
# COMPACT_ATOMS: atom_id res chain seq x y z
N MET A 1 -10.98 5.87 21.51
CA MET A 1 -9.69 5.68 20.80
C MET A 1 -9.83 4.45 19.91
N SER A 2 -9.62 4.58 18.60
CA SER A 2 -9.69 3.43 17.69
C SER A 2 -8.46 2.55 17.89
N ASN A 3 -8.65 1.30 18.32
CA ASN A 3 -7.57 0.34 18.47
C ASN A 3 -7.33 -0.34 17.11
N TRP A 4 -6.17 -0.07 16.51
CA TRP A 4 -5.78 -0.65 15.22
C TRP A 4 -4.74 -1.74 15.44
N LYS A 5 -4.95 -2.91 14.81
CA LYS A 5 -3.96 -3.99 14.79
C LYS A 5 -3.37 -4.10 13.39
N LEU A 6 -2.04 -4.03 13.31
CA LEU A 6 -1.31 -4.27 12.08
C LEU A 6 -1.04 -5.77 11.94
N ILE A 7 -1.54 -6.37 10.86
CA ILE A 7 -1.32 -7.78 10.54
C ILE A 7 -0.47 -7.85 9.27
N ARG A 8 0.69 -8.50 9.35
CA ARG A 8 1.57 -8.73 8.20
C ARG A 8 1.30 -10.11 7.64
N LEU A 9 0.83 -10.16 6.40
CA LEU A 9 0.74 -11.41 5.64
C LEU A 9 2.11 -11.65 5.00
N ASN A 10 2.80 -12.72 5.38
CA ASN A 10 4.09 -13.11 4.82
C ASN A 10 3.91 -14.45 4.10
N PHE A 11 4.05 -14.43 2.79
CA PHE A 11 3.94 -15.62 1.94
C PHE A 11 5.29 -16.32 1.71
N GLY A 12 6.37 -15.79 2.30
CA GLY A 12 7.71 -16.39 2.23
C GLY A 12 8.21 -16.50 0.79
N GLN A 13 8.63 -17.71 0.41
CA GLN A 13 9.10 -18.02 -0.95
C GLN A 13 7.99 -18.49 -1.87
N THR A 14 6.74 -18.54 -1.40
CA THR A 14 5.58 -18.99 -2.19
C THR A 14 4.86 -17.76 -2.72
N PRO A 15 4.87 -17.52 -4.05
CA PRO A 15 4.10 -16.43 -4.63
C PRO A 15 2.61 -16.63 -4.33
N ALA A 16 1.98 -15.59 -3.78
CA ALA A 16 0.53 -15.60 -3.60
C ALA A 16 -0.14 -15.15 -4.90
N HIS A 17 -1.12 -15.92 -5.37
CA HIS A 17 -1.93 -15.55 -6.52
C HIS A 17 -3.20 -14.84 -6.04
N PHE A 18 -3.36 -13.57 -6.40
CA PHE A 18 -4.59 -12.81 -6.13
C PHE A 18 -5.30 -12.53 -7.45
N GLY A 19 -6.23 -13.41 -7.81
CA GLY A 19 -7.03 -13.28 -9.03
C GLY A 19 -8.03 -12.11 -8.95
N GLU A 20 -8.22 -11.42 -10.06
CA GLU A 20 -9.31 -10.47 -10.29
C GLU A 20 -10.03 -10.85 -11.58
N VAL A 21 -11.36 -10.67 -11.60
CA VAL A 21 -12.17 -10.93 -12.80
C VAL A 21 -11.84 -9.84 -13.82
N GLY A 22 -11.06 -10.18 -14.85
CA GLY A 22 -10.85 -9.34 -16.02
C GLY A 22 -11.91 -9.60 -17.09
N ILE A 23 -12.02 -8.70 -18.07
CA ILE A 23 -12.88 -8.89 -19.24
C ILE A 23 -12.28 -10.02 -20.09
N GLY A 24 -12.74 -11.26 -19.86
CA GLY A 24 -12.34 -12.44 -20.64
C GLY A 24 -11.00 -13.09 -20.28
N LEU A 25 -10.22 -12.53 -19.34
CA LEU A 25 -8.95 -13.08 -18.84
C LEU A 25 -8.84 -12.89 -17.33
N GLU A 26 -8.28 -13.86 -16.62
CA GLU A 26 -7.93 -13.72 -15.20
C GLU A 26 -6.72 -12.78 -15.07
N GLU A 27 -6.87 -11.66 -14.36
CA GLU A 27 -5.74 -10.80 -14.00
C GLU A 27 -5.22 -11.19 -12.61
N SER A 28 -3.91 -11.09 -12.39
CA SER A 28 -3.33 -11.20 -11.05
C SER A 28 -2.96 -9.82 -10.51
N ARG A 29 -3.23 -9.59 -9.23
CA ARG A 29 -2.84 -8.37 -8.51
C ARG A 29 -1.77 -8.67 -7.49
N GLU A 30 -1.01 -7.64 -7.13
CA GLU A 30 0.02 -7.71 -6.08
C GLU A 30 -0.58 -7.74 -4.66
N ARG A 31 -1.88 -7.44 -4.51
CA ARG A 31 -2.53 -7.28 -3.20
C ARG A 31 -3.99 -7.70 -3.23
N VAL A 32 -4.51 -8.10 -2.07
CA VAL A 32 -5.93 -8.41 -1.84
C VAL A 32 -6.69 -7.19 -1.33
N ARG A 33 -7.88 -6.94 -1.87
CA ARG A 33 -8.78 -5.87 -1.40
C ARG A 33 -9.57 -6.30 -0.15
N SER A 34 -10.12 -5.32 0.57
CA SER A 34 -10.81 -5.54 1.84
C SER A 34 -12.06 -6.42 1.72
N ASP A 35 -12.80 -6.31 0.62
CA ASP A 35 -13.98 -7.12 0.32
C ASP A 35 -13.61 -8.60 0.14
N THR A 36 -12.57 -8.90 -0.65
CA THR A 36 -12.07 -10.28 -0.80
C THR A 36 -11.54 -10.84 0.52
N LEU A 37 -10.79 -10.05 1.29
CA LEU A 37 -10.32 -10.47 2.62
C LEU A 37 -11.48 -10.73 3.58
N PHE A 38 -12.50 -9.87 3.57
CA PHE A 38 -13.69 -10.02 4.40
C PHE A 38 -14.43 -11.30 4.04
N SER A 39 -14.66 -11.56 2.75
CA SER A 39 -15.27 -12.80 2.28
C SER A 39 -14.48 -14.03 2.71
N ALA A 40 -13.14 -14.02 2.57
CA ALA A 40 -12.29 -15.12 3.01
C ALA A 40 -12.38 -15.36 4.53
N LEU A 41 -12.44 -14.28 5.33
CA LEU A 41 -12.59 -14.35 6.77
C LEU A 41 -13.95 -14.95 7.16
N ILE A 42 -15.04 -14.47 6.57
CA ILE A 42 -16.40 -14.97 6.84
C ILE A 42 -16.55 -16.43 6.38
N SER A 43 -16.02 -16.81 5.22
CA SER A 43 -16.02 -18.21 4.78
C SER A 43 -15.24 -19.11 5.72
N SER A 44 -14.08 -18.67 6.22
CA SER A 44 -13.29 -19.42 7.19
C SER A 44 -14.02 -19.53 8.53
N TYR A 45 -14.66 -18.46 8.98
CA TYR A 45 -15.47 -18.44 10.19
C TYR A 45 -16.68 -19.39 10.07
N ALA A 46 -17.36 -19.41 8.92
CA ALA A 46 -18.47 -20.33 8.64
C ALA A 46 -18.05 -21.79 8.71
N ARG A 47 -16.85 -22.13 8.19
CA ARG A 47 -16.31 -23.50 8.25
C ARG A 47 -15.99 -23.94 9.67
N LEU A 48 -15.56 -23.03 10.53
CA LEU A 48 -15.17 -23.33 11.90
C LEU A 48 -16.35 -23.33 12.89
N PHE A 49 -17.31 -22.43 12.70
CA PHE A 49 -18.36 -22.14 13.69
C PHE A 49 -19.78 -22.35 13.17
N GLY A 50 -19.95 -22.73 11.90
CA GLY A 50 -21.26 -22.99 11.30
C GLY A 50 -22.07 -21.73 10.95
N LYS A 51 -23.22 -21.96 10.31
CA LYS A 51 -24.08 -20.93 9.72
C LYS A 51 -24.67 -19.97 10.77
N GLU A 52 -25.18 -20.50 11.88
CA GLU A 52 -25.87 -19.70 12.91
C GLU A 52 -24.97 -18.62 13.51
N ASN A 53 -23.70 -18.95 13.77
CA ASN A 53 -22.74 -17.99 14.29
C ASN A 53 -22.39 -16.90 13.26
N VAL A 54 -22.32 -17.24 11.98
CA VAL A 54 -22.10 -16.28 10.89
C VAL A 54 -23.28 -15.31 10.78
N GLU A 55 -24.51 -15.81 10.79
CA GLU A 55 -25.71 -14.97 10.72
C GLU A 55 -25.76 -13.99 11.89
N LYS A 56 -25.52 -14.47 13.12
CA LYS A 56 -25.42 -13.63 14.30
C LYS A 56 -24.33 -12.55 14.18
N LEU A 57 -23.15 -12.92 13.69
CA LEU A 57 -22.05 -11.98 13.45
C LEU A 57 -22.45 -10.90 12.44
N LEU A 58 -23.04 -11.29 11.31
CA LEU A 58 -23.43 -10.37 10.23
C LEU A 58 -24.59 -9.45 10.64
N SER A 59 -25.58 -9.94 11.39
CA SER A 59 -26.64 -9.11 11.95
C SER A 59 -26.09 -8.04 12.89
N ASN A 60 -25.14 -8.41 13.75
CA ASN A 60 -24.46 -7.44 14.61
C ASN A 60 -23.67 -6.42 13.80
N PHE A 61 -23.01 -6.85 12.73
CA PHE A 61 -22.23 -6.00 11.83
C PHE A 61 -23.04 -4.89 11.17
N GLN A 62 -24.29 -5.17 10.79
CA GLN A 62 -25.19 -4.18 10.19
C GLN A 62 -25.59 -3.07 11.17
N GLN A 63 -25.71 -3.40 12.46
CA GLN A 63 -26.07 -2.44 13.51
C GLN A 63 -24.84 -1.69 14.02
N SER A 64 -23.77 -2.42 14.33
CA SER A 64 -22.50 -1.88 14.83
C SER A 64 -21.35 -2.84 14.52
N PRO A 65 -20.47 -2.50 13.55
CA PRO A 65 -19.40 -3.39 13.13
C PRO A 65 -18.40 -3.63 14.26
N CYS A 66 -18.22 -4.89 14.66
CA CYS A 66 -17.29 -5.24 15.73
C CYS A 66 -15.81 -5.13 15.31
N PHE A 67 -15.53 -5.05 14.01
CA PHE A 67 -14.22 -4.66 13.47
C PHE A 67 -14.36 -3.94 12.13
N ARG A 68 -13.29 -3.24 11.71
CA ARG A 68 -13.13 -2.67 10.37
C ARG A 68 -11.84 -3.20 9.77
N LEU A 69 -11.88 -3.53 8.47
CA LEU A 69 -10.77 -4.12 7.76
C LEU A 69 -10.37 -3.22 6.59
N SER A 70 -9.08 -2.90 6.49
CA SER A 70 -8.53 -2.22 5.31
C SER A 70 -8.21 -3.23 4.21
N SER A 71 -7.99 -2.75 2.99
CA SER A 71 -7.27 -3.54 1.99
C SER A 71 -5.88 -3.88 2.50
N THR A 72 -5.26 -4.92 1.92
CA THR A 72 -3.83 -5.17 2.15
C THR A 72 -2.98 -4.09 1.47
N PHE A 73 -1.81 -3.85 2.04
CA PHE A 73 -0.82 -2.92 1.51
C PHE A 73 0.55 -3.58 1.47
N ILE A 74 1.42 -3.04 0.62
CA ILE A 74 2.77 -3.57 0.42
C ILE A 74 3.64 -3.15 1.61
N TYR A 75 4.48 -4.06 2.06
CA TYR A 75 5.56 -3.76 2.99
C TYR A 75 6.83 -4.49 2.54
N ARG A 76 7.99 -3.97 2.95
CA ARG A 76 9.29 -4.59 2.70
C ARG A 76 10.05 -4.68 4.01
N TYR A 77 10.81 -5.74 4.20
CA TYR A 77 11.78 -5.84 5.28
C TYR A 77 13.17 -5.63 4.70
N GLN A 78 13.87 -4.60 5.14
CA GLN A 78 15.20 -4.23 4.63
C GLN A 78 16.00 -3.53 5.73
N LYS A 79 17.31 -3.79 5.83
CA LYS A 79 18.19 -3.18 6.86
C LYS A 79 17.58 -3.30 8.27
N GLU A 80 17.12 -4.51 8.60
CA GLU A 80 16.54 -4.85 9.90
C GLU A 80 15.28 -4.06 10.29
N LYS A 81 14.61 -3.40 9.33
CA LYS A 81 13.37 -2.67 9.57
C LYS A 81 12.29 -2.93 8.53
N TYR A 82 11.04 -2.80 8.98
CA TYR A 82 9.89 -2.82 8.09
C TYR A 82 9.62 -1.44 7.51
N ILE A 83 9.46 -1.36 6.19
CA ILE A 83 9.00 -0.19 5.47
C ILE A 83 7.60 -0.50 4.96
N TYR A 84 6.60 0.23 5.44
CA TYR A 84 5.21 0.12 5.00
C TYR A 84 4.94 1.12 3.90
N TYR A 85 4.11 0.74 2.94
CA TYR A 85 3.73 1.58 1.83
C TYR A 85 2.22 1.77 1.81
N LEU A 86 1.76 2.98 1.53
CA LEU A 86 0.35 3.31 1.31
C LEU A 86 0.13 3.70 -0.15
N PRO A 87 -1.06 3.44 -0.71
CA PRO A 87 -1.38 3.86 -2.07
C PRO A 87 -1.34 5.38 -2.15
N LYS A 88 -0.82 5.90 -3.26
CA LYS A 88 -0.83 7.33 -3.52
C LYS A 88 -2.28 7.82 -3.65
N PRO A 89 -2.73 8.77 -2.82
CA PRO A 89 -4.03 9.41 -2.97
C PRO A 89 -4.22 10.03 -4.36
N LEU A 90 -5.48 10.10 -4.81
CA LEU A 90 -5.83 10.87 -6.01
C LEU A 90 -5.63 12.38 -5.80
N ALA A 91 -5.80 12.83 -4.56
CA ALA A 91 -5.50 14.20 -4.15
C ALA A 91 -4.00 14.48 -4.23
N PHE A 92 -3.66 15.72 -4.60
CA PHE A 92 -2.29 16.21 -4.47
C PHE A 92 -1.96 16.47 -3.00
N PRO A 93 -0.69 16.28 -2.59
CA PRO A 93 -0.25 16.62 -1.25
C PRO A 93 -0.33 18.13 -1.00
N LYS A 94 -0.22 18.52 0.27
CA LYS A 94 -0.11 19.94 0.65
C LYS A 94 1.14 20.54 -0.01
N GLU A 95 1.08 21.82 -0.38
CA GLU A 95 2.19 22.52 -1.05
C GLU A 95 2.69 21.89 -2.38
N TYR A 96 1.89 21.01 -2.99
CA TYR A 96 2.23 20.49 -4.32
C TYR A 96 2.27 21.65 -5.34
N PRO A 97 3.34 21.79 -6.13
CA PRO A 97 3.49 22.88 -7.09
C PRO A 97 2.52 22.73 -8.27
N ARG A 98 1.30 23.24 -8.12
CA ARG A 98 0.28 23.27 -9.18
C ARG A 98 0.60 24.39 -10.17
N GLY A 99 0.69 24.07 -11.46
CA GLY A 99 0.85 25.08 -12.52
C GLY A 99 2.29 25.52 -12.83
N LYS A 100 3.32 24.94 -12.20
CA LYS A 100 4.68 25.04 -12.73
C LYS A 100 4.76 24.08 -13.93
N ASP A 101 5.11 24.59 -15.12
CA ASP A 101 5.26 23.83 -16.37
C ASP A 101 6.42 22.83 -16.33
N ASP A 102 6.29 21.84 -15.46
CA ASP A 102 7.18 20.68 -15.40
C ASP A 102 6.38 19.43 -15.71
N LEU A 103 6.24 19.20 -17.01
CA LEU A 103 5.55 18.06 -17.58
C LEU A 103 6.22 16.73 -17.17
N GLU A 104 7.55 16.70 -17.06
CA GLU A 104 8.30 15.49 -16.67
C GLU A 104 8.04 15.13 -15.21
N PHE A 105 8.12 16.10 -14.30
CA PHE A 105 7.78 15.89 -12.89
C PHE A 105 6.33 15.44 -12.70
N THR A 106 5.39 16.10 -13.38
CA THR A 106 3.96 15.76 -13.25
C THR A 106 3.68 14.35 -13.74
N LYS A 107 4.28 13.94 -14.87
CA LYS A 107 4.18 12.56 -15.38
C LYS A 107 4.78 11.57 -14.37
N THR A 108 5.92 11.91 -13.76
CA THR A 108 6.61 11.10 -12.76
C THR A 108 5.75 10.87 -11.53
N TYR A 109 5.25 11.95 -10.93
CA TYR A 109 4.39 11.89 -9.76
C TYR A 109 3.12 11.07 -10.03
N LYS A 110 2.52 11.20 -11.22
CA LYS A 110 1.33 10.42 -11.62
C LYS A 110 1.59 8.91 -11.73
N LYS A 111 2.81 8.48 -12.09
CA LYS A 111 3.18 7.06 -12.21
C LYS A 111 3.37 6.35 -10.87
N LEU A 112 3.49 7.08 -9.76
CA LEU A 112 3.66 6.49 -8.44
C LEU A 112 2.36 5.77 -8.00
N SER A 113 2.45 4.47 -7.77
CA SER A 113 1.33 3.69 -7.20
C SER A 113 1.31 3.74 -5.68
N TYR A 114 2.49 3.74 -5.06
CA TYR A 114 2.66 3.63 -3.61
C TYR A 114 3.75 4.57 -3.08
N LEU A 115 3.60 4.99 -1.84
CA LEU A 115 4.54 5.83 -1.10
C LEU A 115 4.90 5.17 0.23
N PRO A 116 6.18 5.24 0.66
CA PRO A 116 6.55 4.89 2.03
C PRO A 116 5.67 5.64 3.04
N LEU A 117 5.28 4.99 4.14
CA LEU A 117 4.34 5.54 5.12
C LEU A 117 4.81 6.89 5.68
N GLU A 118 6.09 7.03 5.99
CA GLU A 118 6.69 8.28 6.49
C GLU A 118 6.54 9.43 5.49
N VAL A 119 6.79 9.15 4.20
CA VAL A 119 6.61 10.12 3.10
C VAL A 119 5.13 10.46 2.94
N TRP A 120 4.27 9.46 2.93
CA TRP A 120 2.82 9.63 2.81
C TRP A 120 2.28 10.51 3.95
N GLN A 121 2.67 10.25 5.20
CA GLN A 121 2.24 11.02 6.36
C GLN A 121 2.74 12.46 6.27
N ARG A 122 4.02 12.69 5.95
CA ARG A 122 4.54 14.04 5.80
C ARG A 122 3.82 14.83 4.71
N TRP A 123 3.64 14.22 3.53
CA TRP A 123 3.03 14.87 2.37
C TRP A 123 1.55 15.21 2.56
N TYR A 124 0.77 14.33 3.18
CA TYR A 124 -0.68 14.47 3.25
C TYR A 124 -1.20 14.95 4.61
N GLN A 125 -0.48 14.68 5.69
CA GLN A 125 -0.91 14.99 7.07
C GLN A 125 0.00 16.01 7.75
N GLY A 126 1.29 16.01 7.42
CA GLY A 126 2.30 16.89 8.01
C GLY A 126 2.58 18.15 7.20
N GLU A 127 3.87 18.44 7.07
CA GLU A 127 4.48 19.64 6.48
C GLU A 127 4.18 19.83 4.99
N GLY A 128 3.84 18.75 4.27
CA GLY A 128 3.56 18.80 2.85
C GLY A 128 4.73 18.42 1.96
N PHE A 129 4.59 18.75 0.68
CA PHE A 129 5.54 18.47 -0.38
C PHE A 129 6.58 19.59 -0.49
N THR A 130 7.85 19.23 -0.68
CA THR A 130 8.97 20.19 -0.72
C THR A 130 9.73 20.14 -2.05
N ASP A 131 10.56 21.14 -2.34
CA ASP A 131 11.44 21.11 -3.52
C ASP A 131 12.47 19.96 -3.45
N SER A 132 12.87 19.54 -2.25
CA SER A 132 13.72 18.35 -2.07
C SER A 132 13.04 17.08 -2.58
N ASP A 133 11.73 16.93 -2.32
CA ASP A 133 10.94 15.80 -2.81
C ASP A 133 10.90 15.75 -4.34
N ARG A 134 10.76 16.93 -4.96
CA ARG A 134 10.79 17.05 -6.42
C ARG A 134 12.13 16.58 -6.98
N LEU A 135 13.24 16.99 -6.37
CA LEU A 135 14.57 16.56 -6.79
C LEU A 135 14.80 15.06 -6.59
N GLU A 136 14.30 14.48 -5.49
CA GLU A 136 14.40 13.05 -5.21
C GLU A 136 13.60 12.22 -6.22
N LEU A 137 12.37 12.65 -6.55
CA LEU A 137 11.53 12.02 -7.58
C LEU A 137 12.21 11.98 -8.95
N ILE A 138 12.76 13.12 -9.38
CA ILE A 138 13.47 13.23 -10.66
C ILE A 138 14.73 12.34 -10.66
N ARG A 139 15.46 12.30 -9.54
CA ARG A 139 16.68 11.49 -9.39
C ARG A 139 16.39 9.99 -9.45
N HIS A 140 15.34 9.51 -8.80
CA HIS A 140 15.00 8.09 -8.80
C HIS A 140 14.69 7.55 -10.20
N LEU A 141 14.13 8.37 -11.09
CA LEU A 141 13.84 7.96 -12.46
C LEU A 141 15.07 7.95 -13.37
N ARG A 142 15.99 8.91 -13.21
CA ARG A 142 17.25 8.90 -14.00
C ARG A 142 18.11 7.67 -13.73
N ASN A 143 17.93 7.02 -12.58
CA ASN A 143 18.71 5.86 -12.16
C ASN A 143 18.03 4.51 -12.46
N LYS A 144 16.79 4.45 -12.97
CA LYS A 144 16.08 3.18 -13.19
C LYS A 144 15.44 3.09 -14.58
N ASN A 145 16.05 2.24 -15.43
CA ASN A 145 15.29 1.32 -16.26
C ASN A 145 14.54 0.35 -15.32
N GLY A 146 13.22 0.48 -15.17
CA GLY A 146 12.34 -0.54 -14.58
C GLY A 146 11.96 -0.38 -13.10
N GLU A 147 10.63 -0.30 -12.87
CA GLU A 147 9.89 -0.51 -11.61
C GLU A 147 9.95 0.60 -10.55
N GLY A 148 8.86 1.38 -10.50
CA GLY A 148 8.67 2.60 -9.71
C GLY A 148 8.22 2.37 -8.26
N TYR A 149 9.21 2.30 -7.37
CA TYR A 149 9.01 2.55 -5.93
C TYR A 149 9.90 3.71 -5.52
N LEU A 150 9.35 4.69 -4.78
CA LEU A 150 10.17 5.72 -4.15
C LEU A 150 10.96 5.07 -3.02
N MET A 151 12.29 5.01 -3.16
CA MET A 151 13.17 4.50 -2.12
C MET A 151 13.47 5.66 -1.18
N VAL A 152 13.03 5.59 0.08
CA VAL A 152 13.59 6.47 1.11
C VAL A 152 15.09 6.21 1.13
N LYS A 153 15.92 7.23 0.87
CA LYS A 153 17.37 7.13 1.07
C LYS A 153 17.66 6.59 2.47
N LEU A 154 18.13 5.36 2.54
CA LEU A 154 18.95 4.91 3.64
C LEU A 154 20.35 4.80 3.05
N ASP A 155 21.23 5.69 3.48
CA ASP A 155 22.61 5.79 3.04
C ASP A 155 23.23 4.40 2.81
N PHE A 156 23.78 4.24 1.61
CA PHE A 156 24.43 3.02 1.17
C PHE A 156 25.81 3.40 0.66
N THR A 157 26.82 3.10 1.47
CA THR A 157 28.11 2.67 0.95
C THR A 157 28.00 1.16 0.71
N PRO A 158 28.25 0.67 -0.51
CA PRO A 158 28.42 -0.76 -0.72
C PRO A 158 29.70 -1.19 0.00
N ARG A 159 29.58 -1.97 1.07
CA ARG A 159 30.65 -2.90 1.39
C ARG A 159 30.52 -4.05 0.39
N ARG A 160 31.53 -4.17 -0.46
CA ARG A 160 31.84 -5.44 -1.12
C ARG A 160 32.28 -6.37 0.01
N ASP A 161 31.55 -7.45 0.16
CA ASP A 161 32.02 -8.59 0.94
C ASP A 161 32.94 -9.37 0.00
N ASP A 162 34.24 -9.26 0.29
CA ASP A 162 35.28 -10.21 -0.11
C ASP A 162 35.55 -11.10 1.11
#